data_AF-A0A0D6ADD8-F1
#
_entry.id   AF-A0A0D6ADD8-F1
#
_cell.length_a   1.000
_cell.length_b   1.000
_cell.length_c   1.000
_cell.angle_alpha   90.00
_cell.angle_beta   90.00
_cell.angle_gamma   90.00
#
_symmetry.space_group_name_H-M   'P 1'
#
loop_
_entity.id
_entity.type
_entity.pdbx_description
1 polymer ?
#
loop_
_entity_poly.entity_id
_entity_poly.type
_entity_poly.pdbx_seq_one_letter_code
_entity_poly.pdbx_strand_id
1 'polypeptide(L)'
;MKKSLKFFLLVILSFSFTFTKYNQVVAQSNNIPKELLGVISKIDLAANNRDLKSIEKNISPQFTNQDGLNYDSFTSSLKQLWSKYDDLKYTTKIESWSQDKNQLVAITTTNIQGSYKINDQKMTLNSEIKSEQYFVDNQLVKQKILKEKNEITSGQNPPVVRINLPEKARPGQEFDFDVILQDPVGSDIILGAAIEEKINPSLYLKPSNLELDALSAGGIFKRVKLPLTEEDHWYSVLLIRTDGIRMITQRVNVER
;
A
#
# COMPACT_ATOMS: atom_id res chain seq x y z
N MET A 1 -36.61 -21.11 -31.66
CA MET A 1 -37.98 -20.91 -31.14
C MET A 1 -38.32 -22.05 -30.19
N LYS A 2 -38.92 -21.77 -29.02
CA LYS A 2 -39.31 -22.71 -27.93
C LYS A 2 -38.14 -23.17 -27.04
N LYS A 3 -38.24 -23.23 -25.72
CA LYS A 3 -39.34 -22.98 -24.75
C LYS A 3 -38.68 -22.72 -23.39
N SER A 4 -39.20 -21.76 -22.64
CA SER A 4 -38.89 -21.59 -21.21
C SER A 4 -39.48 -22.77 -20.42
N LEU A 5 -38.72 -23.29 -19.45
CA LEU A 5 -39.30 -24.08 -18.36
C LEU A 5 -38.96 -23.40 -17.05
N LYS A 6 -39.98 -22.80 -16.44
CA LYS A 6 -39.94 -22.33 -15.06
C LYS A 6 -40.07 -23.56 -14.17
N PHE A 7 -39.07 -23.81 -13.33
CA PHE A 7 -39.23 -24.72 -12.20
C PHE A 7 -39.12 -23.91 -10.91
N PHE A 8 -40.23 -23.90 -10.19
CA PHE A 8 -40.41 -23.35 -8.86
C PHE A 8 -40.34 -24.56 -7.93
N LEU A 9 -39.36 -24.64 -7.04
CA LEU A 9 -39.50 -25.44 -5.83
C LEU A 9 -38.85 -24.72 -4.67
N LEU A 10 -39.68 -24.48 -3.66
CA LEU A 10 -39.36 -23.94 -2.36
C LEU A 10 -38.30 -24.79 -1.66
N VAL A 11 -37.31 -24.13 -1.08
CA VAL A 11 -36.73 -24.57 0.20
C VAL A 11 -36.88 -23.42 1.18
N ILE A 12 -37.77 -23.67 2.15
CA ILE A 12 -37.89 -22.90 3.39
C ILE A 12 -36.75 -23.39 4.28
N LEU A 13 -35.76 -22.54 4.55
CA LEU A 13 -34.97 -22.66 5.77
C LEU A 13 -34.97 -21.30 6.46
N SER A 14 -35.81 -21.24 7.49
CA SER A 14 -35.76 -20.26 8.55
C SER A 14 -34.41 -20.33 9.25
N PHE A 15 -33.53 -19.38 8.93
CA PHE A 15 -32.45 -18.98 9.81
C PHE A 15 -32.75 -17.56 10.28
N SER A 16 -33.24 -17.48 11.51
CA SER A 16 -33.32 -16.22 12.26
C SER A 16 -31.89 -15.80 12.63
N PHE A 17 -31.19 -15.18 11.69
CA PHE A 17 -30.03 -14.35 12.03
C PHE A 17 -30.54 -12.95 12.31
N THR A 18 -30.43 -12.51 13.55
CA THR A 18 -30.43 -11.09 13.88
C THR A 18 -29.19 -10.48 13.23
N PHE A 19 -29.35 -10.01 11.99
CA PHE A 19 -28.40 -9.12 11.35
C PHE A 19 -28.41 -7.82 12.15
N THR A 20 -27.37 -7.64 12.97
CA THR A 20 -26.90 -6.30 13.31
C THR A 20 -26.77 -5.52 12.02
N LYS A 21 -27.38 -4.32 11.99
CA LYS A 21 -27.30 -3.40 10.86
C LYS A 21 -25.84 -3.01 10.63
N TYR A 22 -25.12 -3.77 9.82
CA TYR A 22 -24.01 -3.20 9.07
C TYR A 22 -24.66 -2.27 8.05
N ASN A 23 -24.52 -0.97 8.29
CA ASN A 23 -24.79 0.02 7.27
C ASN A 23 -23.90 -0.33 6.08
N GLN A 24 -24.47 -0.94 5.05
CA GLN A 24 -23.82 -1.05 3.76
C GLN A 24 -23.73 0.36 3.21
N VAL A 25 -22.54 0.90 3.32
CA VAL A 25 -22.17 2.18 2.78
C VAL A 25 -22.07 2.01 1.26
N VAL A 26 -23.11 2.45 0.54
CA VAL A 26 -23.17 2.36 -0.92
C VAL A 26 -22.20 3.39 -1.51
N ALA A 27 -21.15 2.91 -2.16
CA ALA A 27 -20.16 3.72 -2.86
C ALA A 27 -20.80 4.54 -4.00
N GLN A 28 -20.73 5.86 -3.93
CA GLN A 28 -21.16 6.77 -5.00
C GLN A 28 -19.91 7.20 -5.80
N SER A 29 -19.86 6.93 -7.11
CA SER A 29 -18.67 7.26 -7.94
C SER A 29 -18.85 8.57 -8.73
N ASN A 30 -20.07 9.01 -9.00
CA ASN A 30 -20.32 10.06 -10.00
C ASN A 30 -20.49 11.49 -9.46
N ASN A 31 -20.61 11.70 -8.15
CA ASN A 31 -20.85 13.02 -7.54
C ASN A 31 -19.98 13.25 -6.31
N ILE A 32 -18.66 13.38 -6.48
CA ILE A 32 -17.73 13.63 -5.36
C ILE A 32 -18.10 14.96 -4.66
N PRO A 33 -18.30 14.98 -3.33
CA PRO A 33 -18.58 16.20 -2.58
C PRO A 33 -17.45 17.21 -2.76
N LYS A 34 -17.82 18.49 -2.98
CA LYS A 34 -16.83 19.57 -3.16
C LYS A 34 -15.88 19.68 -1.96
N GLU A 35 -16.38 19.41 -0.76
CA GLU A 35 -15.60 19.40 0.48
C GLU A 35 -14.52 18.31 0.48
N LEU A 36 -14.90 17.08 0.09
CA LEU A 36 -13.97 15.95 -0.02
C LEU A 36 -12.89 16.20 -1.07
N LEU A 37 -13.29 16.66 -2.26
CA LEU A 37 -12.34 17.02 -3.31
C LEU A 37 -11.40 18.14 -2.84
N GLY A 38 -11.94 19.12 -2.11
CA GLY A 38 -11.20 20.25 -1.58
C GLY A 38 -10.14 19.85 -0.55
N VAL A 39 -10.48 19.02 0.43
CA VAL A 39 -9.50 18.58 1.44
C VAL A 39 -8.40 17.70 0.83
N ILE A 40 -8.75 16.75 -0.05
CA ILE A 40 -7.75 15.89 -0.71
C ILE A 40 -6.81 16.73 -1.59
N SER A 41 -7.34 17.68 -2.36
CA SER A 41 -6.52 18.57 -3.19
C SER A 41 -5.57 19.44 -2.35
N LYS A 42 -6.02 19.90 -1.16
CA LYS A 42 -5.16 20.66 -0.24
C LYS A 42 -4.06 19.80 0.35
N ILE A 43 -4.34 18.54 0.71
CA ILE A 43 -3.34 17.59 1.21
C ILE A 43 -2.31 17.31 0.13
N ASP A 44 -2.73 17.00 -1.10
CA ASP A 44 -1.82 16.76 -2.23
C ASP A 44 -0.96 18.01 -2.51
N LEU A 45 -1.56 19.19 -2.57
CA LEU A 45 -0.82 20.44 -2.80
C LEU A 45 0.19 20.71 -1.69
N ALA A 46 -0.21 20.53 -0.43
CA ALA A 46 0.68 20.69 0.71
C ALA A 46 1.84 19.68 0.65
N ALA A 47 1.57 18.43 0.27
CA ALA A 47 2.59 17.40 0.16
C ALA A 47 3.59 17.67 -0.97
N ASN A 48 3.10 18.05 -2.16
CA ASN A 48 3.93 18.42 -3.30
C ASN A 48 4.79 19.67 -3.01
N ASN A 49 4.28 20.62 -2.21
CA ASN A 49 5.02 21.82 -1.83
C ASN A 49 5.87 21.65 -0.57
N ARG A 50 5.88 20.46 0.05
CA ARG A 50 6.52 20.20 1.36
C ARG A 50 6.06 21.18 2.45
N ASP A 51 4.83 21.66 2.35
CA ASP A 51 4.24 22.64 3.26
C ASP A 51 3.61 21.92 4.46
N LEU A 52 4.46 21.67 5.46
CA LEU A 52 4.03 21.04 6.70
C LEU A 52 2.88 21.80 7.37
N LYS A 53 2.91 23.14 7.40
CA LYS A 53 1.85 23.93 8.06
C LYS A 53 0.49 23.69 7.42
N SER A 54 0.47 23.47 6.11
CA SER A 54 -0.77 23.10 5.41
C SER A 54 -1.17 21.65 5.68
N ILE A 55 -0.23 20.71 5.81
CA ILE A 55 -0.55 19.35 6.28
C ILE A 55 -1.21 19.38 7.66
N GLU A 56 -0.63 20.12 8.62
CA GLU A 56 -1.11 20.25 9.99
C GLU A 56 -2.53 20.86 10.08
N LYS A 57 -2.96 21.62 9.07
CA LYS A 57 -4.33 22.17 8.99
C LYS A 57 -5.36 21.18 8.46
N ASN A 58 -4.95 20.25 7.58
CA ASN A 58 -5.84 19.33 6.87
C ASN A 58 -5.81 17.90 7.45
N ILE A 59 -4.89 17.61 8.37
CA ILE A 59 -4.83 16.35 9.12
C ILE A 59 -5.16 16.66 10.57
N SER A 60 -6.08 15.89 11.14
CA SER A 60 -6.53 16.09 12.52
C SER A 60 -5.41 15.77 13.51
N PRO A 61 -5.25 16.53 14.60
CA PRO A 61 -4.38 16.14 15.71
C PRO A 61 -4.75 14.78 16.34
N GLN A 62 -5.97 14.28 16.11
CA GLN A 62 -6.43 12.96 16.54
C GLN A 62 -6.24 11.88 15.47
N PHE A 63 -5.46 12.16 14.42
CA PHE A 63 -5.20 11.24 13.33
C PHE A 63 -4.62 9.91 13.83
N THR A 64 -5.15 8.81 13.29
CA THR A 64 -4.61 7.46 13.48
C THR A 64 -4.65 6.67 12.18
N ASN A 65 -3.77 5.68 12.04
CA ASN A 65 -3.91 4.67 11.01
C ASN A 65 -3.85 3.24 11.58
N GLN A 66 -4.18 2.24 10.76
CA GLN A 66 -4.16 0.83 11.18
C GLN A 66 -2.74 0.31 11.50
N ASP A 67 -1.70 0.98 10.99
CA ASP A 67 -0.29 0.60 11.16
C ASP A 67 0.29 1.12 12.49
N GLY A 68 -0.52 1.86 13.26
CA GLY A 68 -0.14 2.49 14.53
C GLY A 68 0.47 3.89 14.41
N LEU A 69 0.49 4.48 13.20
CA LEU A 69 0.85 5.90 13.05
C LEU A 69 -0.22 6.78 13.70
N ASN A 70 0.23 7.79 14.42
CA ASN A 70 -0.58 8.88 14.93
C ASN A 70 -0.12 10.18 14.25
N TYR A 71 -0.72 11.31 14.60
CA TYR A 71 -0.36 12.61 14.03
C TYR A 71 1.16 12.91 14.07
N ASP A 72 1.81 12.69 15.21
CA ASP A 72 3.23 13.02 15.39
C ASP A 72 4.14 12.08 14.59
N SER A 73 3.88 10.77 14.63
CA SER A 73 4.69 9.81 13.87
C SER A 73 4.46 9.94 12.38
N PHE A 74 3.22 10.20 11.94
CA PHE A 74 2.90 10.47 10.53
C PHE A 74 3.65 11.70 10.01
N THR A 75 3.56 12.83 10.71
CA THR A 75 4.23 14.07 10.27
C THR A 75 5.75 13.94 10.32
N SER A 76 6.30 13.19 11.28
CA SER A 76 7.73 12.88 11.35
C SER A 76 8.20 12.00 10.20
N SER A 77 7.46 10.94 9.88
CA SER A 77 7.75 10.08 8.72
C SER A 77 7.68 10.84 7.41
N LEU A 78 6.69 11.73 7.25
CA LEU A 78 6.56 12.58 6.08
C LEU A 78 7.74 13.56 5.93
N LYS A 79 8.17 14.20 7.02
CA LYS A 79 9.37 15.05 7.04
C LYS A 79 10.63 14.29 6.62
N GLN A 80 10.82 13.09 7.15
CA GLN A 80 11.97 12.25 6.80
C GLN A 80 11.93 11.80 5.34
N LEU A 81 10.74 11.50 4.81
CA LEU A 81 10.56 11.21 3.39
C LEU A 81 10.95 12.43 2.54
N TRP A 82 10.48 13.63 2.89
CA TRP A 82 10.82 14.85 2.18
C TRP A 82 12.29 15.24 2.28
N SER A 83 12.98 14.93 3.38
CA SER A 83 14.42 15.21 3.49
C SER A 83 15.26 14.27 2.63
N LYS A 84 14.77 13.06 2.36
CA LYS A 84 15.48 12.04 1.58
C LYS A 84 15.38 12.28 0.08
N TYR A 85 14.23 12.73 -0.42
CA TYR A 85 13.97 12.82 -1.86
C TYR A 85 13.96 14.27 -2.36
N ASP A 86 14.44 14.48 -3.59
CA ASP A 86 14.68 15.79 -4.17
C ASP A 86 13.44 16.35 -4.91
N ASP A 87 12.63 15.47 -5.51
CA ASP A 87 11.57 15.83 -6.46
C ASP A 87 10.28 15.02 -6.27
N LEU A 88 9.89 14.76 -5.02
CA LEU A 88 8.65 14.03 -4.71
C LEU A 88 7.42 14.69 -5.33
N LYS A 89 6.60 13.86 -5.97
CA LYS A 89 5.31 14.21 -6.55
C LYS A 89 4.24 13.27 -6.01
N TYR A 90 3.15 13.84 -5.51
CA TYR A 90 1.99 13.13 -4.99
C TYR A 90 0.79 13.37 -5.91
N THR A 91 0.02 12.33 -6.19
CA THR A 91 -1.23 12.45 -6.94
C THR A 91 -2.25 11.46 -6.40
N THR A 92 -3.36 11.98 -5.89
CA THR A 92 -4.43 11.18 -5.29
C THR A 92 -5.66 11.17 -6.18
N LYS A 93 -6.16 9.97 -6.46
CA LYS A 93 -7.45 9.73 -7.11
C LYS A 93 -8.46 9.23 -6.09
N ILE A 94 -9.66 9.81 -6.08
CA ILE A 94 -10.81 9.26 -5.35
C ILE A 94 -11.44 8.18 -6.22
N GLU A 95 -11.48 6.95 -5.75
CA GLU A 95 -12.12 5.83 -6.45
C GLU A 95 -13.60 5.73 -6.13
N SER A 96 -13.92 5.87 -4.85
CA SER A 96 -15.29 5.89 -4.36
C SER A 96 -15.37 6.71 -3.08
N TRP A 97 -16.57 7.15 -2.75
CA TRP A 97 -16.83 7.82 -1.48
C TRP A 97 -18.22 7.50 -0.98
N SER A 98 -18.43 7.91 0.25
CA SER A 98 -19.68 7.81 0.97
C SER A 98 -19.72 8.76 2.15
N GLN A 99 -20.90 8.89 2.75
CA GLN A 99 -21.09 9.73 3.92
C GLN A 99 -21.94 8.99 4.94
N ASP A 100 -21.45 8.94 6.19
CA ASP A 100 -22.23 8.54 7.35
C ASP A 100 -22.33 9.74 8.30
N LYS A 101 -23.53 10.34 8.39
CA LYS A 101 -23.80 11.58 9.12
C LYS A 101 -22.84 12.71 8.69
N ASN A 102 -21.88 13.07 9.55
CA ASN A 102 -20.90 14.13 9.33
C ASN A 102 -19.51 13.58 8.95
N GLN A 103 -19.38 12.27 8.79
CA GLN A 103 -18.12 11.63 8.40
C GLN A 103 -18.17 11.28 6.92
N LEU A 104 -17.20 11.78 6.17
CA LEU A 104 -16.95 11.38 4.79
C LEU A 104 -15.96 10.23 4.80
N VAL A 105 -16.26 9.15 4.06
CA VAL A 105 -15.35 8.01 3.90
C VAL A 105 -15.06 7.86 2.42
N ALA A 106 -13.78 7.87 2.06
CA ALA A 106 -13.32 7.78 0.68
C ALA A 106 -12.33 6.64 0.49
N ILE A 107 -12.48 5.88 -0.59
CA ILE A 107 -11.42 5.01 -1.09
C ILE A 107 -10.59 5.83 -2.07
N THR A 108 -9.31 5.97 -1.78
CA THR A 108 -8.36 6.73 -2.59
C THR A 108 -7.20 5.86 -3.04
N THR A 109 -6.62 6.20 -4.18
CA THR A 109 -5.34 5.67 -4.66
C THR A 109 -4.38 6.84 -4.84
N THR A 110 -3.34 6.87 -4.01
CA THR A 110 -2.27 7.87 -4.04
C THR A 110 -1.05 7.28 -4.72
N ASN A 111 -0.58 7.95 -5.77
CA ASN A 111 0.68 7.65 -6.43
C ASN A 111 1.75 8.62 -5.92
N ILE A 112 2.93 8.09 -5.59
CA ILE A 112 4.09 8.86 -5.15
C ILE A 112 5.25 8.53 -6.07
N GLN A 113 5.82 9.55 -6.69
CA GLN A 113 7.02 9.42 -7.52
C GLN A 113 8.08 10.36 -7.00
N GLY A 114 9.34 10.00 -7.15
CA GLY A 114 10.44 10.90 -6.82
C GLY A 114 11.78 10.22 -6.99
N SER A 115 12.82 10.95 -6.69
CA SER A 115 14.18 10.47 -6.80
C SER A 115 15.09 11.08 -5.75
N TYR A 116 16.19 10.40 -5.51
CA TYR A 116 17.26 10.83 -4.61
C TYR A 116 18.59 10.26 -5.11
N LYS A 117 19.70 10.75 -4.58
CA LYS A 117 21.03 10.24 -4.92
C LYS A 117 21.69 9.53 -3.75
N ILE A 118 22.35 8.41 -4.03
CA ILE A 118 23.32 7.77 -3.13
C ILE A 118 24.60 7.56 -3.95
N ASN A 119 25.74 8.07 -3.49
CA ASN A 119 27.05 7.92 -4.17
C ASN A 119 26.96 8.25 -5.68
N ASP A 120 26.35 9.39 -6.01
CA ASP A 120 26.05 9.86 -7.38
C ASP A 120 25.12 8.98 -8.24
N GLN A 121 24.66 7.84 -7.72
CA GLN A 121 23.65 7.02 -8.38
C GLN A 121 22.25 7.56 -8.07
N LYS A 122 21.49 7.83 -9.14
CA LYS A 122 20.08 8.24 -9.03
C LYS A 122 19.20 7.04 -8.70
N MET A 123 18.55 7.10 -7.56
CA MET A 123 17.51 6.17 -7.12
C MET A 123 16.14 6.78 -7.45
N THR A 124 15.25 6.01 -8.07
CA THR A 124 13.91 6.46 -8.46
C THR A 124 12.85 5.64 -7.71
N LEU A 125 11.96 6.32 -7.01
CA LEU A 125 10.79 5.77 -6.33
C LEU A 125 9.55 5.85 -7.23
N ASN A 126 8.81 4.74 -7.28
CA ASN A 126 7.42 4.68 -7.69
C ASN A 126 6.63 3.94 -6.61
N SER A 127 5.58 4.55 -6.10
CA SER A 127 4.77 4.01 -5.02
C SER A 127 3.28 4.19 -5.32
N GLU A 128 2.49 3.17 -5.00
CA GLU A 128 1.05 3.17 -5.06
C GLU A 128 0.50 2.75 -3.69
N ILE A 129 -0.36 3.60 -3.13
CA ILE A 129 -1.05 3.35 -1.87
C ILE A 129 -2.54 3.49 -2.11
N LYS A 130 -3.28 2.39 -1.95
CA LYS A 130 -4.74 2.42 -1.89
C LYS A 130 -5.17 2.47 -0.44
N SER A 131 -6.02 3.42 -0.08
CA SER A 131 -6.47 3.57 1.30
C SER A 131 -7.94 3.92 1.42
N GLU A 132 -8.55 3.49 2.51
CA GLU A 132 -9.82 4.01 3.01
C GLU A 132 -9.52 5.13 4.00
N GLN A 133 -10.06 6.31 3.72
CA GLN A 133 -9.77 7.54 4.43
C GLN A 133 -11.04 8.13 5.00
N TYR A 134 -10.97 8.58 6.25
CA TYR A 134 -12.10 9.10 7.01
C TYR A 134 -11.86 10.57 7.29
N PHE A 135 -12.84 11.41 6.95
CA PHE A 135 -12.78 12.84 7.10
C PHE A 135 -13.91 13.36 7.97
N VAL A 136 -13.58 14.24 8.91
CA VAL A 136 -14.51 14.96 9.79
C VAL A 136 -14.07 16.42 9.83
N ASP A 137 -15.01 17.36 9.72
CA ASP A 137 -14.72 18.80 9.71
C ASP A 137 -13.61 19.20 8.71
N ASN A 138 -13.63 18.56 7.53
CA ASN A 138 -12.62 18.72 6.47
C ASN A 138 -11.18 18.41 6.89
N GLN A 139 -10.98 17.52 7.85
CA GLN A 139 -9.68 16.99 8.24
C GLN A 139 -9.64 15.47 8.12
N LEU A 140 -8.50 14.93 7.68
CA LEU A 140 -8.24 13.50 7.72
C LEU A 140 -8.06 13.06 9.19
N VAL A 141 -8.97 12.22 9.68
CA VAL A 141 -8.95 11.72 11.07
C VAL A 141 -8.51 10.27 11.18
N LYS A 142 -8.68 9.47 10.12
CA LYS A 142 -8.28 8.07 10.12
C LYS A 142 -7.93 7.60 8.72
N GLN A 143 -6.95 6.70 8.62
CA GLN A 143 -6.60 6.01 7.39
C GLN A 143 -6.45 4.51 7.61
N LYS A 144 -6.97 3.72 6.67
CA LYS A 144 -6.76 2.27 6.59
C LYS A 144 -6.09 1.97 5.25
N ILE A 145 -4.92 1.33 5.26
CA ILE A 145 -4.23 0.97 4.01
C ILE A 145 -4.84 -0.33 3.48
N LEU A 146 -5.35 -0.30 2.26
CA LEU A 146 -5.96 -1.46 1.62
C LEU A 146 -4.97 -2.19 0.71
N LYS A 147 -4.05 -1.44 0.11
CA LYS A 147 -2.95 -1.95 -0.72
C LYS A 147 -1.80 -0.97 -0.68
N GLU A 148 -0.59 -1.50 -0.70
CA GLU A 148 0.63 -0.71 -0.75
C GLU A 148 1.68 -1.47 -1.54
N LYS A 149 2.30 -0.77 -2.50
CA LYS A 149 3.45 -1.26 -3.24
C LYS A 149 4.42 -0.11 -3.48
N ASN A 150 5.67 -0.32 -3.09
CA ASN A 150 6.77 0.62 -3.28
C ASN A 150 7.83 -0.05 -4.15
N GLU A 151 8.34 0.67 -5.15
CA GLU A 151 9.43 0.22 -6.02
C GLU A 151 10.51 1.30 -6.07
N ILE A 152 11.76 0.91 -5.80
CA ILE A 152 12.93 1.75 -5.96
C ILE A 152 13.83 1.13 -7.02
N THR A 153 14.23 1.90 -8.02
CA THR A 153 15.11 1.45 -9.10
C THR A 153 16.31 2.37 -9.28
N SER A 154 17.40 1.82 -9.81
CA SER A 154 18.60 2.55 -10.20
C SER A 154 19.32 1.82 -11.34
N GLY A 155 20.20 2.55 -12.03
CA GLY A 155 20.97 2.06 -13.17
C GLY A 155 20.20 2.10 -14.48
N GLN A 156 20.87 1.68 -15.55
CA GLN A 156 20.32 1.69 -16.91
C GLN A 156 19.40 0.49 -17.15
N ASN A 157 19.60 -0.58 -16.39
CA ASN A 157 18.93 -1.85 -16.61
C ASN A 157 18.68 -2.51 -15.24
N PRO A 158 17.74 -2.00 -14.42
CA PRO A 158 17.37 -2.66 -13.17
C PRO A 158 16.75 -4.06 -13.43
N PRO A 159 17.01 -5.07 -12.58
CA PRO A 159 16.49 -6.43 -12.77
C PRO A 159 14.98 -6.48 -13.00
N VAL A 160 14.52 -7.12 -14.07
CA VAL A 160 13.09 -7.31 -14.34
C VAL A 160 12.58 -8.57 -13.63
N VAL A 161 11.54 -8.42 -12.82
CA VAL A 161 10.98 -9.53 -12.03
C VAL A 161 9.48 -9.65 -12.12
N ARG A 162 9.00 -10.89 -12.00
CA ARG A 162 7.63 -11.23 -11.65
C ARG A 162 7.58 -11.61 -10.18
N ILE A 163 6.67 -11.00 -9.43
CA ILE A 163 6.42 -11.35 -8.03
C ILE A 163 5.13 -12.14 -7.94
N ASN A 164 5.21 -13.33 -7.36
CA ASN A 164 4.05 -14.07 -6.88
C ASN A 164 3.92 -13.80 -5.39
N LEU A 165 3.00 -12.91 -5.03
CA LEU A 165 2.66 -12.61 -3.65
C LEU A 165 1.18 -12.19 -3.59
N PRO A 166 0.35 -12.80 -2.73
CA PRO A 166 -1.05 -12.41 -2.61
C PRO A 166 -1.17 -11.00 -2.01
N GLU A 167 -2.24 -10.26 -2.33
CA GLU A 167 -2.51 -8.98 -1.65
C GLU A 167 -3.16 -9.15 -0.27
N LYS A 168 -3.79 -10.32 -0.06
CA LYS A 168 -4.57 -10.69 1.12
C LYS A 168 -4.32 -12.15 1.47
N ALA A 169 -4.23 -12.45 2.76
CA ALA A 169 -4.11 -13.80 3.27
C ALA A 169 -4.85 -13.94 4.60
N ARG A 170 -5.09 -15.17 5.03
CA ARG A 170 -5.75 -15.48 6.31
C ARG A 170 -4.72 -15.82 7.38
N PRO A 171 -5.05 -15.63 8.67
CA PRO A 171 -4.22 -16.12 9.76
C PRO A 171 -3.89 -17.61 9.60
N GLY A 172 -2.62 -17.98 9.77
CA GLY A 172 -2.13 -19.35 9.60
C GLY A 172 -2.04 -19.86 8.16
N GLN A 173 -2.43 -19.06 7.16
CA GLN A 173 -2.32 -19.44 5.75
C GLN A 173 -0.85 -19.57 5.35
N GLU A 174 -0.59 -20.58 4.50
CA GLU A 174 0.68 -20.74 3.81
C GLU A 174 0.55 -20.25 2.36
N PHE A 175 1.58 -19.57 1.87
CA PHE A 175 1.68 -19.13 0.48
C PHE A 175 3.15 -19.00 0.08
N ASP A 176 3.37 -18.84 -1.22
CA ASP A 176 4.68 -18.61 -1.78
C ASP A 176 4.93 -17.12 -1.98
N PHE A 177 6.10 -16.67 -1.53
CA PHE A 177 6.68 -15.39 -1.89
C PHE A 177 7.81 -15.67 -2.88
N ASP A 178 7.46 -15.65 -4.16
CA ASP A 178 8.41 -15.88 -5.25
C ASP A 178 8.74 -14.57 -5.95
N VAL A 179 10.02 -14.35 -6.20
CA VAL A 179 10.54 -13.26 -7.02
C VAL A 179 11.35 -13.88 -8.15
N ILE A 180 10.78 -13.87 -9.35
CA ILE A 180 11.30 -14.62 -10.50
C ILE A 180 11.90 -13.62 -11.48
N LEU A 181 13.20 -13.73 -11.73
CA LEU A 181 13.89 -12.97 -12.76
C LEU A 181 13.33 -13.34 -14.13
N GLN A 182 12.97 -12.32 -14.89
CA GLN A 182 12.45 -12.48 -16.25
C GLN A 182 13.57 -12.49 -17.29
N ASP A 183 14.67 -11.79 -17.00
CA ASP A 183 15.84 -11.77 -17.87
C ASP A 183 16.70 -13.01 -17.60
N PRO A 184 17.29 -13.63 -18.65
CA PRO A 184 18.28 -14.68 -18.46
C PRO A 184 19.49 -14.12 -17.71
N VAL A 185 19.87 -14.80 -16.63
CA VAL A 185 21.01 -14.41 -15.77
C VAL A 185 22.35 -14.50 -16.53
N GLY A 186 22.44 -15.38 -17.54
CA GLY A 186 23.65 -15.55 -18.33
C GLY A 186 24.86 -15.90 -17.44
N SER A 187 25.92 -15.11 -17.55
CA SER A 187 27.11 -15.18 -16.68
C SER A 187 27.11 -14.12 -15.57
N ASP A 188 26.06 -13.32 -15.44
CA ASP A 188 26.02 -12.21 -14.48
C ASP A 188 25.73 -12.73 -13.07
N ILE A 189 26.46 -12.20 -12.10
CA ILE A 189 26.18 -12.45 -10.68
C ILE A 189 25.07 -11.47 -10.27
N ILE A 190 23.96 -12.03 -9.78
CA ILE A 190 22.88 -11.25 -9.18
C ILE A 190 22.94 -11.46 -7.68
N LEU A 191 23.00 -10.36 -6.94
CA LEU A 191 22.85 -10.38 -5.49
C LEU A 191 21.37 -10.13 -5.15
N GLY A 192 20.86 -10.85 -4.17
CA GLY A 192 19.48 -10.74 -3.76
C GLY A 192 19.30 -10.90 -2.26
N ALA A 193 18.28 -10.24 -1.75
CA ALA A 193 17.82 -10.36 -0.37
C ALA A 193 16.29 -10.28 -0.34
N ALA A 194 15.66 -11.04 0.54
CA ALA A 194 14.23 -10.92 0.81
C ALA A 194 13.95 -10.97 2.31
N ILE A 195 13.05 -10.11 2.77
CA ILE A 195 12.65 -10.03 4.17
C ILE A 195 11.13 -9.92 4.28
N GLU A 196 10.62 -10.46 5.38
CA GLU A 196 9.25 -10.34 5.81
C GLU A 196 9.25 -9.59 7.14
N GLU A 197 8.46 -8.52 7.22
CA GLU A 197 8.43 -7.63 8.37
C GLU A 197 6.99 -7.36 8.79
N LYS A 198 6.71 -7.56 10.08
CA LYS A 198 5.44 -7.11 10.66
C LYS A 198 5.38 -5.59 10.61
N ILE A 199 4.32 -5.05 10.03
CA ILE A 199 4.15 -3.61 9.87
C ILE A 199 4.01 -2.96 11.25
N ASN A 200 4.80 -1.91 11.47
CA ASN A 200 4.73 -1.10 12.68
C ASN A 200 5.27 0.32 12.40
N PRO A 201 4.95 1.31 13.26
CA PRO A 201 5.30 2.71 13.03
C PRO A 201 6.80 2.97 12.93
N SER A 202 7.62 2.19 13.64
CA SER A 202 9.06 2.42 13.70
C SER A 202 9.75 2.12 12.37
N LEU A 203 9.24 1.17 11.59
CA LEU A 203 9.81 0.79 10.30
C LEU A 203 9.67 1.90 9.23
N TYR A 204 8.67 2.77 9.35
CA TYR A 204 8.55 3.96 8.48
C TYR A 204 9.70 4.96 8.68
N LEU A 205 10.27 5.01 9.89
CA LEU A 205 11.37 5.91 10.25
C LEU A 205 12.74 5.22 10.16
N LYS A 206 12.76 3.91 10.44
CA LYS A 206 13.97 3.08 10.55
C LYS A 206 13.73 1.76 9.83
N PRO A 207 13.91 1.71 8.50
CA PRO A 207 13.79 0.46 7.76
C PRO A 207 14.89 -0.52 8.17
N SER A 208 14.61 -1.83 8.08
CA SER A 208 15.58 -2.87 8.39
C SER A 208 16.69 -2.95 7.35
N ASN A 209 17.84 -3.46 7.77
CA ASN A 209 18.93 -3.81 6.87
C ASN A 209 18.62 -5.13 6.16
N LEU A 210 19.07 -5.25 4.90
CA LEU A 210 18.96 -6.47 4.11
C LEU A 210 20.35 -7.10 3.98
N GLU A 211 20.43 -8.39 4.28
CA GLU A 211 21.62 -9.21 4.06
C GLU A 211 21.57 -9.79 2.64
N LEU A 212 22.56 -9.44 1.82
CA LEU A 212 22.61 -9.80 0.41
C LEU A 212 23.42 -11.05 0.19
N ASP A 213 22.85 -11.99 -0.56
CA ASP A 213 23.53 -13.21 -1.00
C ASP A 213 23.56 -13.31 -2.52
N ALA A 214 24.54 -14.05 -3.04
CA ALA A 214 24.56 -14.41 -4.45
C ALA A 214 23.40 -15.36 -4.76
N LEU A 215 22.56 -14.99 -5.74
CA LEU A 215 21.48 -15.84 -6.19
C LEU A 215 22.03 -16.98 -7.05
N SER A 216 21.86 -18.21 -6.58
CA SER A 216 22.22 -19.44 -7.30
C SER A 216 21.14 -19.91 -8.28
N ALA A 217 19.95 -19.31 -8.23
CA ALA A 217 18.80 -19.62 -9.06
C ALA A 217 18.27 -18.35 -9.76
N GLY A 218 17.39 -18.53 -10.75
CA GLY A 218 16.72 -17.44 -11.47
C GLY A 218 15.72 -16.62 -10.64
N GLY A 219 15.91 -16.51 -9.33
CA GLY A 219 15.01 -15.81 -8.43
C GLY A 219 15.19 -16.15 -6.96
N ILE A 220 14.30 -15.61 -6.13
CA ILE A 220 14.14 -15.92 -4.71
C ILE A 220 12.81 -16.65 -4.54
N PHE A 221 12.81 -17.77 -3.83
CA PHE A 221 11.62 -18.60 -3.64
C PHE A 221 11.51 -18.93 -2.15
N LYS A 222 10.48 -18.40 -1.50
CA LYS A 222 10.28 -18.60 -0.06
C LYS A 222 8.85 -19.03 0.21
N ARG A 223 8.69 -20.14 0.94
CA ARG A 223 7.40 -20.49 1.54
C ARG A 223 7.20 -19.71 2.82
N VAL A 224 6.07 -19.03 2.93
CA VAL A 224 5.69 -18.20 4.06
C VAL A 224 4.54 -18.89 4.79
N LYS A 225 4.58 -18.86 6.13
CA LYS A 225 3.49 -19.27 7.00
C LYS A 225 3.16 -18.12 7.93
N LEU A 226 1.99 -17.53 7.74
CA LEU A 226 1.56 -16.43 8.60
C LEU A 226 1.30 -16.89 10.04
N PRO A 227 1.52 -16.01 11.02
CA PRO A 227 1.06 -16.27 12.38
C PRO A 227 -0.48 -16.40 12.43
N LEU A 228 -0.99 -16.92 13.54
CA LEU A 228 -2.45 -17.02 13.78
C LEU A 228 -3.10 -15.68 14.20
N THR A 229 -2.37 -14.57 14.05
CA THR A 229 -2.80 -13.21 14.36
C THR A 229 -3.22 -12.45 13.10
N GLU A 230 -4.07 -11.44 13.25
CA GLU A 230 -4.50 -10.53 12.17
C GLU A 230 -3.50 -9.37 12.05
N GLU A 231 -2.26 -9.68 11.68
CA GLU A 231 -1.19 -8.69 11.58
C GLU A 231 -0.73 -8.61 10.13
N ASP A 232 -0.72 -7.40 9.58
CA ASP A 232 -0.25 -7.16 8.21
C ASP A 232 1.28 -7.20 8.14
N HIS A 233 1.81 -7.66 7.01
CA HIS A 233 3.25 -7.78 6.77
C HIS A 233 3.67 -7.07 5.49
N TRP A 234 4.86 -6.48 5.53
CA TRP A 234 5.60 -6.09 4.34
C TRP A 234 6.52 -7.22 3.91
N TYR A 235 6.51 -7.48 2.60
CA TYR A 235 7.45 -8.39 1.94
C TYR A 235 8.31 -7.55 1.02
N SER A 236 9.59 -7.46 1.35
CA SER A 236 10.56 -6.67 0.63
C SER A 236 11.56 -7.58 -0.06
N VAL A 237 11.94 -7.20 -1.28
CA VAL A 237 13.03 -7.83 -2.04
C VAL A 237 13.95 -6.75 -2.57
N LEU A 238 15.26 -6.99 -2.50
CA LEU A 238 16.31 -6.19 -3.13
C LEU A 238 17.10 -7.08 -4.07
N LEU A 239 17.28 -6.61 -5.30
CA LEU A 239 18.05 -7.27 -6.35
C LEU A 239 19.06 -6.30 -6.91
N ILE A 240 20.31 -6.75 -7.01
CA ILE A 240 21.43 -5.96 -7.52
C ILE A 240 22.11 -6.78 -8.60
N ARG A 241 22.31 -6.14 -9.75
CA ARG A 241 23.25 -6.59 -10.78
C ARG A 241 24.16 -5.43 -11.18
N THR A 242 25.16 -5.71 -12.00
CA THR A 242 26.20 -4.74 -12.38
C THR A 242 25.66 -3.41 -12.89
N ASP A 243 24.56 -3.41 -13.65
CA ASP A 243 24.01 -2.25 -14.35
C ASP A 243 22.67 -1.77 -13.78
N GLY A 244 22.23 -2.30 -12.63
CA GLY A 244 21.02 -1.81 -12.00
C GLY A 244 20.62 -2.46 -10.68
N ILE A 245 19.74 -1.75 -9.98
CA ILE A 245 19.19 -2.12 -8.68
C ILE A 245 17.66 -2.07 -8.79
N ARG A 246 16.98 -3.05 -8.19
CA ARG A 246 15.55 -3.00 -7.96
C ARG A 246 15.22 -3.45 -6.54
N MET A 247 14.50 -2.60 -5.82
CA MET A 247 13.88 -2.93 -4.55
C MET A 247 12.37 -2.86 -4.72
N ILE A 248 11.64 -3.87 -4.24
CA ILE A 248 10.18 -3.85 -4.19
C ILE A 248 9.75 -4.20 -2.78
N THR A 249 8.84 -3.41 -2.23
CA THR A 249 8.14 -3.70 -0.97
C THR A 249 6.65 -3.77 -1.26
N GLN A 250 5.99 -4.85 -0.85
CA GLN A 250 4.56 -5.03 -1.03
C GLN A 250 3.91 -5.45 0.29
N ARG A 251 2.74 -4.88 0.58
CA ARG A 251 1.90 -5.24 1.72
C ARG A 251 1.07 -6.48 1.43
N VAL A 252 1.00 -7.38 2.40
CA VAL A 252 -0.02 -8.44 2.49
C VAL A 252 -0.91 -8.12 3.68
N ASN A 253 -2.20 -7.95 3.42
CA ASN A 253 -3.18 -7.73 4.48
C ASN A 253 -3.63 -9.07 5.05
N VAL A 254 -3.69 -9.18 6.38
CA VAL A 254 -4.16 -10.39 7.05
C VAL A 254 -5.57 -10.16 7.59
N GLU A 255 -6.54 -10.80 6.94
CA GLU A 255 -7.97 -10.64 7.23
C GLU A 255 -8.67 -12.01 7.36
N ARG A 256 -9.73 -12.05 8.18
CA ARG A 256 -10.56 -13.25 8.38
C ARG A 256 -11.63 -13.43 7.31
#